data_AF-A0A661CIM1-F1
#
_entry.id   AF-A0A661CIM1-F1
#
_cell.length_a   1.000
_cell.length_b   1.000
_cell.length_c   1.000
_cell.angle_alpha   90.00
_cell.angle_beta   90.00
_cell.angle_gamma   90.00
#
_symmetry.space_group_name_H-M   'P 1'
#
loop_
_entity.id
_entity.type
_entity.pdbx_description
1 polymer ?
#
loop_
_entity_poly.entity_id
_entity_poly.type
_entity_poly.pdbx_seq_one_letter_code
_entity_poly.pdbx_strand_id
1 'polypeptide(L)'
;SASFKRVTYLTTHMGRTETEFFEVGEGFIADNPSACIMQGQWQWASHPESGRWTNPQQIYKLPRTFVPDSVDYEFKFDVVTAKSKLRGKGQALSILFKTVPLFDCHLLGWSIEVNAETEV
;
A
#
# COMPACT_ATOMS: atom_id res chain seq x y z
N SER A 1 20.72 -4.03 24.81
CA SER A 1 19.32 -4.33 24.44
C SER A 1 19.05 -3.77 23.06
N ALA A 2 18.47 -4.52 22.12
CA ALA A 2 18.18 -4.01 20.78
C ALA A 2 16.99 -3.04 20.82
N SER A 3 17.20 -1.80 20.36
CA SER A 3 16.17 -0.77 20.32
C SER A 3 14.98 -1.18 19.45
N PHE A 4 13.78 -0.75 19.83
CA PHE A 4 12.59 -1.02 19.02
C PHE A 4 12.61 -0.17 17.76
N LYS A 5 12.47 -0.84 16.62
CA LYS A 5 12.29 -0.18 15.33
C LYS A 5 10.95 0.56 15.36
N ARG A 6 10.98 1.80 14.88
CA ARG A 6 9.80 2.61 14.61
C ARG A 6 9.75 2.83 13.11
N VAL A 7 9.05 1.96 12.40
CA VAL A 7 8.75 2.20 10.99
C VAL A 7 7.57 3.15 10.96
N THR A 8 7.75 4.34 10.37
CA THR A 8 6.68 5.35 10.34
C THR A 8 5.84 5.21 9.07
N TYR A 9 6.49 4.98 7.93
CA TYR A 9 5.84 4.89 6.63
C TYR A 9 6.48 3.79 5.78
N LEU A 10 5.64 3.10 5.02
CA LEU A 10 6.03 2.21 3.93
C LEU A 10 5.67 2.90 2.62
N THR A 11 6.61 2.97 1.69
CA THR A 11 6.35 3.37 0.31
C THR A 11 6.23 2.12 -0.54
N THR A 12 5.16 1.98 -1.30
CA THR A 12 4.92 0.84 -2.19
C THR A 12 4.82 1.32 -3.63
N HIS A 13 5.42 0.55 -4.53
CA HIS A 13 5.39 0.75 -5.97
C HIS A 13 4.63 -0.43 -6.59
N MET A 14 3.51 -0.14 -7.24
CA MET A 14 2.61 -1.16 -7.79
C MET A 14 2.39 -0.90 -9.27
N GLY A 15 2.32 -1.96 -10.08
CA GLY A 15 1.91 -1.85 -11.47
C GLY A 15 0.41 -1.58 -11.55
N ARG A 16 0.02 -0.59 -12.37
CA ARG A 16 -1.36 -0.36 -12.79
C ARG A 16 -1.73 -1.41 -13.85
N THR A 17 -2.94 -1.95 -13.76
CA THR A 17 -3.49 -2.85 -14.79
C THR A 17 -4.68 -2.24 -15.54
N GLU A 18 -5.26 -1.18 -14.97
CA GLU A 18 -6.29 -0.37 -15.59
C GLU A 18 -5.76 0.39 -16.82
N THR A 19 -6.49 0.30 -17.93
CA THR A 19 -6.19 0.97 -19.20
C THR A 19 -7.30 1.95 -19.60
N GLU A 20 -8.55 1.62 -19.33
CA GLU A 20 -9.75 2.36 -19.72
C GLU A 20 -10.73 2.50 -18.53
N PHE A 21 -11.54 3.57 -18.56
CA PHE A 21 -12.59 3.81 -17.58
C PHE A 21 -13.94 3.89 -18.28
N PHE A 22 -14.88 3.06 -17.86
CA PHE A 22 -16.25 3.07 -18.36
C PHE A 22 -17.14 3.86 -17.41
N GLU A 23 -17.97 4.75 -17.97
CA GLU A 23 -19.00 5.45 -17.23
C GLU A 23 -20.12 4.46 -16.86
N VAL A 24 -20.44 4.38 -15.56
CA VAL A 24 -21.50 3.54 -15.02
C VAL A 24 -22.33 4.37 -14.05
N GLY A 25 -23.49 4.84 -14.52
CA GLY A 25 -24.33 5.76 -13.74
C GLY A 25 -23.65 7.12 -13.58
N GLU A 26 -23.50 7.58 -12.33
CA GLU A 26 -22.80 8.84 -12.00
C GLU A 26 -21.30 8.65 -11.66
N GLY A 27 -20.74 7.48 -11.95
CA GLY A 27 -19.36 7.13 -11.62
C GLY A 27 -18.61 6.44 -12.74
N PHE A 28 -17.34 6.11 -12.49
CA PHE A 28 -16.48 5.40 -13.43
C PHE A 28 -15.99 4.09 -12.83
N ILE A 29 -15.95 3.04 -13.66
CA ILE A 29 -15.36 1.74 -13.34
C ILE A 29 -14.21 1.49 -14.30
N ALA A 30 -13.05 1.09 -13.78
CA ALA A 30 -11.91 0.73 -14.60
C ALA A 30 -12.03 -0.69 -15.17
N ASP A 31 -11.46 -0.91 -16.35
CA ASP A 31 -11.15 -2.27 -16.79
C ASP A 31 -10.02 -2.85 -15.92
N ASN A 32 -10.13 -4.12 -15.52
CA ASN A 32 -9.10 -4.81 -14.72
C ASN A 32 -8.61 -4.00 -13.49
N PRO A 33 -9.48 -3.69 -12.52
CA PRO A 33 -9.12 -2.81 -11.42
C PRO A 33 -8.03 -3.42 -10.54
N SER A 34 -7.07 -2.58 -10.13
CA SER A 34 -6.00 -2.93 -9.21
C SER A 34 -6.39 -2.61 -7.76
N ALA A 35 -6.06 -3.52 -6.85
CA ALA A 35 -6.24 -3.31 -5.42
C ALA A 35 -5.23 -4.15 -4.63
N CYS A 36 -4.64 -3.56 -3.59
CA CYS A 36 -3.79 -4.34 -2.69
C CYS A 36 -3.92 -3.89 -1.24
N ILE A 37 -4.12 -4.87 -0.36
CA ILE A 37 -4.26 -4.66 1.08
C ILE A 37 -2.94 -5.02 1.75
N MET A 38 -2.48 -4.15 2.63
CA MET A 38 -1.30 -4.36 3.47
C MET A 38 -1.70 -4.53 4.93
N GLN A 39 -1.06 -5.48 5.61
CA GLN A 39 -1.11 -5.62 7.06
C GLN A 39 0.28 -5.86 7.64
N GLY A 40 0.62 -5.18 8.74
CA GLY A 40 1.89 -5.37 9.45
C GLY A 40 1.72 -6.20 10.73
N GLN A 41 2.75 -6.98 11.04
CA GLN A 41 2.89 -7.76 12.26
C GLN A 41 4.24 -7.45 12.91
N TRP A 42 4.20 -7.06 14.18
CA TRP A 42 5.38 -6.72 14.98
C TRP A 42 5.76 -7.86 15.93
N GLN A 43 7.06 -7.98 16.24
CA GLN A 43 7.60 -8.92 17.23
C GLN A 43 7.21 -10.40 17.00
N TRP A 44 6.91 -10.80 15.77
CA TRP A 44 6.43 -12.16 15.45
C TRP A 44 5.23 -12.60 16.31
N ALA A 45 4.40 -11.64 16.74
CA ALA A 45 3.32 -11.95 17.65
C ALA A 45 2.31 -12.90 17.02
N SER A 46 2.00 -14.01 17.67
CA SER A 46 1.12 -15.06 17.13
C SER A 46 -0.38 -14.73 17.23
N HIS A 47 -0.77 -13.79 18.10
CA HIS A 47 -2.18 -13.46 18.34
C HIS A 47 -2.49 -11.97 18.07
N PRO A 48 -3.64 -11.63 17.45
CA PRO A 48 -4.06 -10.25 17.21
C PRO A 48 -4.17 -9.39 18.48
N GLU A 49 -4.64 -9.99 19.58
CA GLU A 49 -4.82 -9.30 20.89
C GLU A 49 -3.50 -8.83 21.53
N SER A 50 -2.35 -9.25 21.00
CA SER A 50 -1.05 -8.74 21.43
C SER A 50 -0.87 -7.23 21.21
N GLY A 51 -1.75 -6.58 20.44
CA GLY A 51 -1.60 -5.17 20.05
C GLY A 51 -0.40 -4.95 19.12
N ARG A 52 0.14 -6.02 18.54
CA ARG A 52 1.29 -6.00 17.63
C ARG A 52 0.90 -6.17 16.16
N TRP A 53 -0.39 -6.28 15.87
CA TRP A 53 -0.92 -6.36 14.51
C TRP A 53 -1.51 -5.01 14.12
N THR A 54 -1.23 -4.56 12.90
CA THR A 54 -1.91 -3.39 12.35
C THR A 54 -3.24 -3.78 11.76
N ASN A 55 -4.13 -2.81 11.60
CA ASN A 55 -5.31 -3.01 10.77
C ASN A 55 -4.88 -3.18 9.30
N PRO A 56 -5.57 -4.04 8.54
CA PRO A 56 -5.42 -4.08 7.08
C PRO A 56 -5.79 -2.72 6.48
N GLN A 57 -5.00 -2.24 5.51
CA GLN A 57 -5.27 -0.98 4.81
C GLN A 57 -5.05 -1.12 3.31
N GLN A 58 -5.91 -0.48 2.51
CA GLN A 58 -5.72 -0.34 1.07
C GLN A 58 -4.48 0.52 0.80
N ILE A 59 -3.52 -0.02 0.06
CA ILE A 59 -2.27 0.66 -0.29
C ILE A 59 -2.23 1.09 -1.75
N TYR A 60 -3.01 0.47 -2.63
CA TYR A 60 -3.17 0.92 -4.01
C TYR A 60 -4.07 2.15 -4.04
N LYS A 61 -3.51 3.30 -4.42
CA LYS A 61 -4.20 4.59 -4.46
C LYS A 61 -3.73 5.38 -5.66
N LEU A 62 -4.63 5.58 -6.62
CA LEU A 62 -4.37 6.50 -7.72
C LEU A 62 -4.11 7.92 -7.18
N PRO A 63 -3.23 8.70 -7.83
CA PRO A 63 -2.95 10.07 -7.41
C PRO A 63 -4.24 10.91 -7.37
N ARG A 64 -4.35 11.85 -6.42
CA ARG A 64 -5.50 12.81 -6.38
C ARG A 64 -5.65 13.64 -7.65
N THR A 65 -4.55 13.74 -8.41
CA THR A 65 -4.40 14.06 -9.84
C THR A 65 -5.46 13.53 -10.79
N PHE A 66 -5.99 12.37 -10.43
CA PHE A 66 -6.76 11.53 -11.30
C PHE A 66 -8.24 11.91 -11.19
N VAL A 67 -8.68 12.73 -12.13
CA VAL A 67 -10.10 12.91 -12.46
C VAL A 67 -10.25 12.43 -13.90
N PRO A 68 -11.00 11.34 -14.15
CA PRO A 68 -11.35 10.97 -15.51
C PRO A 68 -12.34 12.01 -16.04
N ASP A 69 -11.82 13.08 -16.66
CA ASP A 69 -12.63 14.11 -17.32
C ASP A 69 -13.16 13.62 -18.69
N SER A 70 -12.62 12.51 -19.19
CA SER A 70 -13.06 11.80 -20.40
C SER A 70 -12.60 10.34 -20.37
N VAL A 71 -13.18 9.52 -21.26
CA VAL A 71 -12.80 8.11 -21.48
C VAL A 71 -11.35 7.99 -22.00
N ASP A 72 -10.80 9.06 -22.57
CA ASP A 72 -9.46 9.11 -23.21
C ASP A 72 -8.35 9.61 -22.27
N TYR A 73 -8.39 9.27 -20.98
CA TYR A 73 -7.33 9.67 -20.05
C TYR A 73 -6.06 8.82 -20.23
N GLU A 74 -5.01 9.42 -20.79
CA GLU A 74 -3.69 8.78 -20.87
C GLU A 74 -2.92 8.94 -19.56
N PHE A 75 -2.63 7.83 -18.90
CA PHE A 75 -1.75 7.86 -17.74
C PHE A 75 -0.28 8.03 -18.14
N LYS A 76 0.40 8.92 -17.44
CA LYS A 76 1.84 9.19 -17.70
C LYS A 76 2.79 8.15 -17.12
N PHE A 77 2.33 7.31 -16.21
CA PHE A 77 3.13 6.30 -15.53
C PHE A 77 2.31 5.04 -15.30
N ASP A 78 2.86 3.87 -15.58
CA ASP A 78 2.23 2.57 -15.28
C ASP A 78 2.50 2.10 -13.86
N VAL A 79 3.26 2.87 -13.08
CA VAL A 79 3.58 2.55 -11.69
C VAL A 79 2.91 3.54 -10.76
N VAL A 80 2.06 3.02 -9.88
CA VAL A 80 1.43 3.76 -8.79
C VAL A 80 2.32 3.68 -7.56
N THR A 81 2.81 4.84 -7.13
CA THR A 81 3.62 4.97 -5.91
C THR A 81 2.78 5.58 -4.79
N ALA A 82 2.66 4.88 -3.67
CA ALA A 82 1.87 5.33 -2.53
C ALA A 82 2.66 5.20 -1.21
N LYS A 83 2.53 6.22 -0.34
CA LYS A 83 3.11 6.22 1.01
C LYS A 83 2.02 5.93 2.03
N SER A 84 2.15 4.82 2.74
CA SER A 84 1.18 4.34 3.72
C SER A 84 1.77 4.32 5.12
N LYS A 85 1.02 4.84 6.09
CA LYS A 85 1.47 4.87 7.49
C LYS A 85 1.36 3.48 8.09
N LEU A 86 2.47 2.96 8.59
CA LEU A 86 2.48 1.68 9.30
C LEU A 86 2.68 1.96 10.79
N ARG A 87 1.69 1.63 11.61
CA ARG A 87 1.75 1.90 13.06
C ARG A 87 2.31 0.71 13.81
N GLY A 88 2.95 0.97 14.93
CA GLY A 88 3.45 -0.07 15.85
C GLY A 88 4.94 0.07 16.13
N LYS A 89 5.47 -0.90 16.87
CA LYS A 89 6.88 -0.95 17.28
C LYS A 89 7.28 -2.38 17.59
N GLY A 90 8.52 -2.72 17.30
CA GLY A 90 9.08 -4.04 17.60
C GLY A 90 10.51 -4.18 17.09
N GLN A 91 11.16 -5.29 17.41
CA GLN A 91 12.50 -5.60 16.90
C GLN A 91 12.46 -6.17 15.47
N ALA A 92 11.34 -6.81 15.13
CA ALA A 92 11.06 -7.36 13.80
C ALA A 92 9.69 -6.87 13.31
N LEU A 93 9.60 -6.70 11.98
CA LEU A 93 8.40 -6.37 11.23
C LEU A 93 8.22 -7.44 10.15
N SER A 94 7.04 -8.04 10.09
CA SER A 94 6.56 -8.86 8.98
C SER A 94 5.41 -8.12 8.29
N ILE A 95 5.35 -8.19 6.96
CA ILE A 95 4.35 -7.49 6.16
C ILE A 95 3.63 -8.51 5.29
N LEU A 96 2.31 -8.52 5.37
CA LEU A 96 1.43 -9.26 4.50
C LEU A 96 0.86 -8.33 3.44
N PHE A 97 1.02 -8.70 2.17
CA PHE A 97 0.31 -8.11 1.04
C PHE A 97 -0.73 -9.10 0.54
N LYS A 98 -1.95 -8.62 0.30
CA LYS A 98 -3.08 -9.45 -0.11
C LYS A 98 -3.92 -8.73 -1.15
N THR A 99 -4.37 -9.46 -2.18
CA THR A 99 -5.33 -8.95 -3.17
C THR A 99 -6.79 -9.08 -2.71
N VAL A 100 -7.70 -8.41 -3.42
CA VAL A 100 -9.16 -8.55 -3.31
C VAL A 100 -9.64 -9.42 -4.48
N PRO A 101 -10.69 -10.26 -4.32
CA PRO A 101 -11.22 -11.03 -5.44
C PRO A 101 -11.61 -10.14 -6.62
N LEU A 102 -11.21 -10.54 -7.84
CA LEU A 102 -11.41 -9.81 -9.09
C LEU A 102 -10.56 -8.54 -9.27
N PHE A 103 -9.54 -8.34 -8.42
CA PHE A 103 -8.59 -7.23 -8.56
C PHE A 103 -7.16 -7.74 -8.69
N ASP A 104 -6.35 -6.96 -9.40
CA ASP A 104 -4.93 -7.23 -9.55
C ASP A 104 -4.12 -6.59 -8.40
N CYS A 105 -3.16 -7.35 -7.85
CA CYS A 105 -2.13 -6.79 -6.96
C CYS A 105 -0.75 -7.09 -7.54
N HIS A 106 -0.22 -6.16 -8.32
CA HIS A 106 1.13 -6.23 -8.87
C HIS A 106 2.10 -5.41 -8.03
N LEU A 107 2.66 -6.00 -6.97
CA LEU A 107 3.68 -5.35 -6.14
C LEU A 107 5.05 -5.43 -6.82
N LEU A 108 5.54 -4.31 -7.36
CA LEU A 108 6.85 -4.23 -8.00
C LEU A 108 7.98 -4.06 -6.97
N GLY A 109 7.70 -3.36 -5.88
CA GLY A 109 8.67 -3.15 -4.81
C GLY A 109 8.11 -2.30 -3.68
N TRP A 110 8.85 -2.27 -2.57
CA TRP A 110 8.55 -1.43 -1.43
C TRP A 110 9.83 -0.93 -0.78
N SER A 111 9.74 0.22 -0.11
CA SER A 111 10.84 0.83 0.62
C SER A 111 10.38 1.41 1.95
N ILE A 112 11.29 1.41 2.91
CA ILE A 112 11.11 2.03 4.21
C ILE A 112 12.28 2.96 4.44
N GLU A 113 11.99 4.18 4.86
CA GLU A 113 13.00 5.11 5.35
C GLU A 113 13.36 4.72 6.79
N VAL A 114 14.62 4.31 7.00
CA VAL A 114 15.13 3.93 8.31
C VAL A 114 16.08 5.02 8.79
N ASN A 115 15.64 5.80 9.77
CA ASN A 115 16.50 6.78 10.43
C ASN A 115 17.28 6.07 11.53
N ALA A 116 18.60 6.01 11.37
CA ALA A 116 19.51 5.57 12.42
C ALA A 116 20.05 6.82 13.12
N GLU A 117 19.55 7.07 14.34
CA GLU A 117 20.14 8.08 15.22
C GLU A 117 21.30 7.43 15.96
N THR A 118 22.51 7.95 15.76
CA THR A 118 23.67 7.61 16.58
C THR A 118 23.72 8.60 17.74
N GLU A 119 23.56 8.12 18.97
CA GLU A 119 23.96 8.91 20.15
C GLU A 119 25.50 9.00 20.12
N VAL A 120 26.02 10.22 20.04
CA VAL A 120 27.45 10.56 20.18
C VAL A 120 27.68 11.07 21.59
#